data_AF-A0A7J8AKS0-F1
#
_entry.id   AF-A0A7J8AKS0-F1
#
_cell.length_a   1.000
_cell.length_b   1.000
_cell.length_c   1.000
_cell.angle_alpha   90.00
_cell.angle_beta   90.00
_cell.angle_gamma   90.00
#
_symmetry.space_group_name_H-M   'P 1'
#
loop_
_entity.id
_entity.type
_entity.pdbx_description
1 polymer ?
#
loop_
_entity_poly.entity_id
_entity_poly.type
_entity_poly.pdbx_seq_one_letter_code
_entity_poly.pdbx_strand_id
1 'polypeptide(L)'
;MEVSEKEEISVEDEAVDKNIFKNCSKIAFYRRQKQQLSKKSTYQALLDSVTTGKDSTRFQIINQATKVPLLAEVFGIEGNIFRLKINEETPLKPRYEVPDVITSKPSTVRLISCSGDTGNLILADEKGDLKCHITANPFKVDLVSKEEVVMSINSLGQLYFEHLQIPLEQRATREKENASIDASQKNQEDLGLWEEKFGKFVDVKLNGPASVGLDFSLHGFEHLYGIPQHAESHQLKNTG
;
A
#
# COMPACT_ATOMS: atom_id res chain seq x y z
N MET A 1 54.05 20.88 -5.00
CA MET A 1 53.08 20.88 -6.11
C MET A 1 52.19 19.68 -5.87
N GLU A 2 51.01 19.92 -5.32
CA GLU A 2 49.99 18.87 -5.13
C GLU A 2 49.47 18.47 -6.51
N VAL A 3 49.52 17.16 -6.77
CA VAL A 3 49.01 16.56 -7.99
C VAL A 3 47.50 16.48 -7.83
N SER A 4 46.78 17.26 -8.64
CA SER A 4 45.32 17.18 -8.71
C SER A 4 44.93 15.79 -9.23
N GLU A 5 44.34 14.96 -8.38
CA GLU A 5 43.64 13.75 -8.80
C GLU A 5 42.54 14.18 -9.77
N LYS A 6 42.64 13.73 -11.03
CA LYS A 6 41.53 13.83 -11.98
C LYS A 6 40.47 12.85 -11.51
N GLU A 7 39.39 13.35 -10.92
CA GLU A 7 38.15 12.60 -10.80
C GLU A 7 37.70 12.20 -12.21
N GLU A 8 37.77 10.91 -12.52
CA GLU A 8 37.11 10.36 -13.71
C GLU A 8 35.60 10.48 -13.49
N ILE A 9 35.02 11.54 -14.05
CA ILE A 9 33.58 11.74 -14.09
C ILE A 9 33.00 10.64 -14.99
N SER A 10 32.12 9.81 -14.43
CA SER A 10 31.46 8.75 -15.20
C SER A 10 30.54 9.38 -16.25
N VAL A 11 30.47 8.80 -17.45
CA VAL A 11 29.59 9.27 -18.56
C VAL A 11 28.11 9.32 -18.13
N GLU A 12 27.73 8.54 -17.12
CA GLU A 12 26.38 8.55 -16.53
C GLU A 12 26.07 9.82 -15.72
N ASP A 13 27.08 10.48 -15.15
CA ASP A 13 26.93 11.72 -14.38
C ASP A 13 26.81 12.96 -15.28
N GLU A 14 27.26 12.89 -16.54
CA GLU A 14 27.11 13.96 -17.52
C GLU A 14 25.77 13.96 -18.26
N ALA A 15 25.07 12.81 -18.31
CA ALA A 15 23.88 12.64 -19.15
C ALA A 15 22.59 13.24 -18.56
N VAL A 16 22.48 13.35 -17.23
CA VAL A 16 21.29 13.91 -16.56
C VAL A 16 21.67 14.55 -15.22
N ASP A 17 21.18 15.77 -14.97
CA ASP A 17 21.31 16.38 -13.64
C ASP A 17 20.39 15.66 -12.65
N LYS A 18 20.94 14.73 -11.88
CA LYS A 18 20.21 13.95 -10.86
C LYS A 18 19.58 14.84 -9.78
N ASN A 19 20.03 16.08 -9.60
CA ASN A 19 19.53 16.97 -8.54
C ASN A 19 18.11 17.50 -8.81
N ILE A 20 17.66 17.52 -10.06
CA ILE A 20 16.31 17.95 -10.42
C ILE A 20 15.26 16.86 -10.17
N PHE A 21 15.68 15.63 -9.85
CA PHE A 21 14.80 14.52 -9.52
C PHE A 21 14.80 14.23 -8.02
N LYS A 22 13.63 13.83 -7.50
CA LYS A 22 13.53 13.35 -6.12
C LYS A 22 14.09 11.93 -6.05
N ASN A 23 15.08 11.71 -5.19
CA ASN A 23 15.42 10.37 -4.76
C ASN A 23 14.48 9.92 -3.63
N CYS A 24 14.51 8.62 -3.30
CA CYS A 24 13.66 8.02 -2.28
C CYS A 24 13.73 8.72 -0.91
N SER A 25 14.90 9.23 -0.51
CA SER A 25 15.03 9.94 0.77
C SER A 25 14.39 11.33 0.76
N LYS A 26 14.14 11.93 -0.41
CA LYS A 26 13.43 13.22 -0.53
C LYS A 26 11.91 13.07 -0.58
N ILE A 27 11.37 11.87 -0.86
CA ILE A 27 9.93 11.63 -0.98
C ILE A 27 9.32 11.32 0.40
N ALA A 28 8.49 12.23 0.91
CA ALA A 28 7.98 12.14 2.28
C ALA A 28 7.18 10.86 2.55
N PHE A 29 6.21 10.51 1.71
CA PHE A 29 5.38 9.31 1.93
C PHE A 29 6.20 8.03 1.86
N TYR A 30 7.18 7.96 0.95
CA TYR A 30 8.07 6.82 0.81
C TYR A 30 8.91 6.61 2.08
N ARG A 31 9.49 7.70 2.62
CA ARG A 31 10.22 7.65 3.90
C ARG A 31 9.33 7.05 5.01
N ARG A 32 8.08 7.52 5.13
CA ARG A 32 7.14 7.05 6.16
C ARG A 32 6.80 5.57 5.99
N GLN A 33 6.55 5.12 4.76
CA GLN A 33 6.32 3.70 4.47
C GLN A 33 7.53 2.84 4.83
N LYS A 34 8.74 3.24 4.41
CA LYS A 34 9.98 2.50 4.73
C LYS A 34 10.29 2.46 6.23
N GLN A 35 10.02 3.53 6.98
CA GLN A 35 10.15 3.51 8.44
C GLN A 35 9.22 2.48 9.10
N GLN A 36 8.01 2.28 8.55
CA GLN A 36 7.06 1.32 9.10
C GLN A 36 7.45 -0.14 8.82
N LEU A 37 8.19 -0.44 7.76
CA LEU A 37 8.63 -1.81 7.43
C LEU A 37 9.40 -2.50 8.58
N SER A 38 10.03 -1.71 9.46
CA SER A 38 10.77 -2.21 10.62
C SER A 38 9.88 -2.68 11.79
N LYS A 39 8.56 -2.43 11.73
CA LYS A 39 7.62 -2.71 12.82
C LYS A 39 6.76 -3.94 12.51
N LYS A 40 6.31 -4.63 13.56
CA LYS A 40 5.35 -5.74 13.42
C LYS A 40 4.03 -5.24 12.81
N SER A 41 3.43 -6.06 11.94
CA SER A 41 2.09 -5.79 11.39
C SER A 41 1.08 -5.57 12.51
N THR A 42 0.28 -4.52 12.37
CA THR A 42 -0.79 -4.17 13.30
C THR A 42 -2.18 -4.39 12.71
N TYR A 43 -2.28 -4.91 11.48
CA TYR A 43 -3.55 -5.09 10.79
C TYR A 43 -4.15 -6.47 11.08
N GLN A 44 -5.44 -6.49 11.40
CA GLN A 44 -6.22 -7.69 11.66
C GLN A 44 -7.52 -7.65 10.85
N ALA A 45 -7.86 -8.74 10.18
CA ALA A 45 -9.17 -8.90 9.57
C ALA A 45 -10.21 -9.40 10.59
N LEU A 46 -11.39 -8.81 10.54
CA LEU A 46 -12.53 -9.16 11.40
C LEU A 46 -13.42 -10.16 10.65
N LEU A 47 -13.20 -11.45 10.87
CA LEU A 47 -13.94 -12.49 10.15
C LEU A 47 -15.44 -12.52 10.49
N ASP A 48 -15.84 -12.00 11.64
CA ASP A 48 -17.25 -11.88 12.02
C ASP A 48 -18.00 -10.83 11.18
N SER A 49 -17.28 -9.93 10.50
CA SER A 49 -17.85 -8.90 9.61
C SER A 49 -18.04 -9.37 8.16
N VAL A 50 -17.74 -10.65 7.88
CA VAL A 50 -17.73 -11.17 6.51
C VAL A 50 -19.15 -11.18 5.93
N THR A 51 -19.32 -10.51 4.80
CA THR A 51 -20.56 -10.49 4.02
C THR A 51 -20.27 -10.94 2.60
N THR A 52 -20.90 -12.03 2.17
CA THR A 52 -20.74 -12.57 0.81
C THR A 52 -21.88 -12.05 -0.07
N GLY A 53 -21.55 -11.16 -1.01
CA GLY A 53 -22.46 -10.66 -2.02
C GLY A 53 -22.48 -11.54 -3.28
N LYS A 54 -23.19 -11.09 -4.31
CA LYS A 54 -23.22 -11.76 -5.62
C LYS A 54 -21.87 -11.66 -6.35
N ASP A 55 -21.25 -10.48 -6.30
CA ASP A 55 -20.06 -10.13 -7.08
C ASP A 55 -18.76 -10.14 -6.26
N SER A 56 -18.85 -9.97 -4.94
CA SER A 56 -17.69 -9.89 -4.04
C SER A 56 -18.01 -10.35 -2.62
N THR A 57 -16.95 -10.74 -1.91
CA THR A 57 -16.99 -10.94 -0.46
C THR A 57 -16.30 -9.76 0.22
N ARG A 58 -16.94 -9.22 1.24
CA ARG A 58 -16.46 -8.04 1.98
C ARG A 58 -16.18 -8.38 3.43
N PHE A 59 -15.17 -7.75 4.00
CA PHE A 59 -14.85 -7.84 5.44
C PHE A 59 -14.06 -6.61 5.89
N GLN A 60 -14.10 -6.32 7.18
CA GLN A 60 -13.35 -5.22 7.77
C GLN A 60 -11.92 -5.65 8.10
N ILE A 61 -10.96 -4.73 7.93
CA ILE A 61 -9.60 -4.83 8.43
C ILE A 61 -9.39 -3.67 9.40
N ILE A 62 -8.95 -3.95 10.62
CA ILE A 62 -8.67 -2.93 11.62
C ILE A 62 -7.16 -2.85 11.89
N ASN A 63 -6.64 -1.63 11.96
CA ASN A 63 -5.31 -1.42 12.53
C ASN A 63 -5.43 -1.37 14.06
N GLN A 64 -4.79 -2.29 14.76
CA GLN A 64 -4.86 -2.41 16.22
C GLN A 64 -4.34 -1.18 16.96
N ALA A 65 -3.45 -0.37 16.35
CA ALA A 65 -2.91 0.84 16.96
C ALA A 65 -3.84 2.06 16.78
N THR A 66 -4.34 2.28 15.56
CA THR A 66 -5.18 3.47 15.26
C THR A 66 -6.67 3.23 15.48
N LYS A 67 -7.10 1.96 15.53
CA LYS A 67 -8.50 1.52 15.62
C LYS A 67 -9.39 2.02 14.47
N VAL A 68 -8.81 2.46 13.37
CA VAL A 68 -9.55 2.89 12.17
C VAL A 68 -9.90 1.66 11.33
N PRO A 69 -11.18 1.43 11.01
CA PRO A 69 -11.59 0.33 10.16
C PRO A 69 -11.40 0.65 8.67
N LEU A 70 -10.90 -0.34 7.94
CA LEU A 70 -10.83 -0.38 6.49
C LEU A 70 -11.82 -1.44 5.98
N LEU A 71 -12.37 -1.21 4.80
CA LEU A 71 -13.19 -2.19 4.09
C LEU A 71 -12.33 -2.89 3.03
N ALA A 72 -12.23 -4.22 3.13
CA ALA A 72 -11.67 -5.06 2.10
C ALA A 72 -12.79 -5.74 1.29
N GLU A 73 -12.64 -5.73 -0.02
CA GLU A 73 -13.52 -6.41 -0.97
C GLU A 73 -12.68 -7.35 -1.85
N VAL A 74 -13.04 -8.63 -1.86
CA VAL A 74 -12.41 -9.67 -2.69
C VAL A 74 -13.37 -10.07 -3.79
N PHE A 75 -12.94 -9.95 -5.03
CA PHE A 75 -13.67 -10.35 -6.22
C PHE A 75 -12.95 -11.52 -6.90
N GLY A 76 -13.71 -12.53 -7.32
CA GLY A 76 -13.28 -13.46 -8.35
C GLY A 76 -13.64 -12.88 -9.71
N ILE A 77 -12.73 -12.95 -10.67
CA ILE A 77 -12.92 -12.46 -12.04
C ILE A 77 -12.58 -13.61 -13.01
N GLU A 78 -13.32 -13.69 -14.12
CA GLU A 78 -13.05 -14.66 -15.18
C GLU A 78 -11.59 -14.59 -15.67
N GLY A 79 -11.03 -15.72 -16.06
CA GLY A 79 -9.63 -15.82 -16.48
C GLY A 79 -8.64 -16.00 -15.31
N ASN A 80 -9.09 -16.58 -14.20
CA ASN A 80 -8.26 -16.90 -13.04
C ASN A 80 -7.68 -15.68 -12.31
N ILE A 81 -8.49 -14.63 -12.16
CA ILE A 81 -8.07 -13.36 -11.57
C ILE A 81 -8.75 -13.14 -10.23
N PHE A 82 -7.96 -12.78 -9.21
CA PHE A 82 -8.47 -12.19 -7.97
C PHE A 82 -8.24 -10.69 -7.98
N ARG A 83 -9.26 -9.93 -7.57
CA ARG A 83 -9.11 -8.49 -7.28
C ARG A 83 -9.36 -8.25 -5.80
N LEU A 84 -8.34 -7.76 -5.12
CA LEU A 84 -8.45 -7.24 -3.76
C LEU A 84 -8.53 -5.71 -3.81
N LYS A 85 -9.58 -5.15 -3.22
CA LYS A 85 -9.75 -3.70 -3.05
C LYS A 85 -9.80 -3.41 -1.56
N ILE A 86 -8.95 -2.49 -1.08
CA ILE A 86 -8.94 -2.02 0.31
C ILE A 86 -9.19 -0.51 0.28
N ASN A 87 -10.17 -0.05 1.05
CA ASN A 87 -10.48 1.38 1.19
C ASN A 87 -10.82 1.70 2.65
N GLU A 88 -10.88 2.98 3.00
CA GLU A 88 -11.49 3.40 4.27
C GLU A 88 -12.98 3.03 4.25
N GLU A 89 -13.49 2.52 5.37
CA GLU A 89 -14.92 2.21 5.49
C GLU A 89 -15.77 3.48 5.54
N THR A 90 -15.30 4.50 6.26
CA THR A 90 -15.97 5.80 6.44
C THR A 90 -14.99 6.95 6.17
N PRO A 91 -14.58 7.17 4.92
CA PRO A 91 -13.59 8.19 4.61
C PRO A 91 -14.16 9.61 4.76
N LEU A 92 -13.31 10.57 5.15
CA LEU A 92 -13.67 12.00 5.17
C LEU A 92 -14.13 12.52 3.80
N LYS A 93 -13.58 11.94 2.73
CA LYS A 93 -13.98 12.15 1.34
C LYS A 93 -13.57 10.93 0.51
N PRO A 94 -14.21 10.66 -0.63
CA PRO A 94 -13.85 9.52 -1.47
C PRO A 94 -12.36 9.53 -1.85
N ARG A 95 -11.70 8.37 -1.72
CA ARG A 95 -10.37 8.17 -2.29
C ARG A 95 -10.48 8.04 -3.80
N TYR A 96 -9.41 8.46 -4.48
CA TYR A 96 -9.36 8.39 -5.93
C TYR A 96 -9.37 6.93 -6.40
N GLU A 97 -10.30 6.60 -7.29
CA GLU A 97 -10.33 5.33 -8.02
C GLU A 97 -10.07 5.63 -9.48
N VAL A 98 -9.10 4.94 -10.09
CA VAL A 98 -8.61 5.23 -11.44
C VAL A 98 -9.73 4.95 -12.47
N PRO A 99 -10.25 5.98 -13.17
CA PRO A 99 -11.22 5.79 -14.24
C PRO A 99 -10.51 5.40 -15.54
N ASP A 100 -11.29 4.98 -16.54
CA ASP A 100 -10.90 4.85 -17.95
C ASP A 100 -9.83 3.79 -18.31
N VAL A 101 -9.09 3.23 -17.34
CA VAL A 101 -8.12 2.15 -17.58
C VAL A 101 -8.80 0.80 -17.79
N ILE A 102 -9.85 0.52 -17.02
CA ILE A 102 -10.67 -0.68 -17.20
C ILE A 102 -11.80 -0.32 -18.18
N THR A 103 -11.65 -0.72 -19.44
CA THR A 103 -12.55 -0.32 -20.54
C THR A 103 -13.91 -1.03 -20.54
N SER A 104 -14.04 -2.14 -19.81
CA SER A 104 -15.29 -2.90 -19.67
C SER A 104 -15.41 -3.50 -18.27
N LYS A 105 -16.64 -3.56 -17.73
CA LYS A 105 -16.88 -4.22 -16.43
C LYS A 105 -16.41 -5.67 -16.50
N PRO A 106 -15.44 -6.10 -15.67
CA PRO A 106 -14.99 -7.49 -15.68
C PRO A 106 -16.12 -8.44 -15.26
N SER A 107 -16.21 -9.59 -15.93
CA SER A 107 -17.13 -10.66 -15.55
C SER A 107 -16.72 -11.25 -14.20
N THR A 108 -17.62 -11.20 -13.22
CA THR A 108 -17.37 -11.69 -11.87
C THR A 108 -17.65 -13.19 -11.77
N VAL A 109 -16.79 -13.88 -11.03
CA VAL A 109 -16.98 -15.27 -10.63
C VAL A 109 -17.35 -15.28 -9.15
N ARG A 110 -18.42 -16.00 -8.80
CA ARG A 110 -18.89 -16.09 -7.42
C ARG A 110 -17.88 -16.84 -6.57
N LEU A 111 -17.46 -16.21 -5.47
CA LEU A 111 -16.64 -16.83 -4.44
C LEU A 111 -17.52 -17.30 -3.29
N ILE A 112 -17.36 -18.56 -2.91
CA ILE A 112 -18.10 -19.19 -1.83
C ILE A 112 -17.17 -19.32 -0.62
N SER A 113 -17.67 -18.95 0.55
CA SER A 113 -16.98 -19.19 1.81
C SER A 113 -17.00 -20.68 2.13
N CYS A 114 -15.82 -21.29 2.21
CA CYS A 114 -15.63 -22.66 2.65
C CYS A 114 -15.35 -22.70 4.15
N SER A 115 -15.67 -23.81 4.82
CA SER A 115 -15.32 -24.01 6.23
C SER A 115 -13.81 -23.83 6.43
N GLY A 116 -13.43 -22.79 7.16
CA GLY A 116 -12.06 -22.53 7.59
C GLY A 116 -11.90 -22.84 9.09
N ASP A 117 -10.65 -23.03 9.52
CA ASP A 117 -10.31 -23.10 10.94
C ASP A 117 -10.54 -21.75 11.63
N THR A 118 -10.62 -21.76 12.97
CA THR A 118 -10.74 -20.52 13.76
C THR A 118 -9.62 -19.55 13.39
N GLY A 119 -9.97 -18.38 12.87
CA GLY A 119 -9.02 -17.34 12.45
C GLY A 119 -8.63 -17.36 10.97
N ASN A 120 -9.21 -18.25 10.17
CA ASN A 120 -9.01 -18.30 8.72
C ASN A 120 -10.36 -18.25 7.97
N LEU A 121 -10.39 -17.56 6.83
CA LEU A 121 -11.50 -17.57 5.88
C LEU A 121 -10.99 -18.10 4.54
N ILE A 122 -11.64 -19.11 4.00
CA ILE A 122 -11.31 -19.68 2.69
C ILE A 122 -12.40 -19.26 1.71
N LEU A 123 -12.01 -18.61 0.63
CA LEU A 123 -12.87 -18.26 -0.49
C LEU A 123 -12.47 -19.10 -1.71
N ALA A 124 -13.41 -19.82 -2.29
CA ALA A 124 -13.18 -20.59 -3.51
C ALA A 124 -14.25 -20.30 -4.57
N ASP A 125 -13.89 -20.39 -5.85
CA ASP A 125 -14.88 -20.42 -6.92
C ASP A 125 -15.64 -21.76 -6.94
N GLU A 126 -16.72 -21.84 -7.74
CA GLU A 126 -17.56 -23.05 -7.80
C GLU A 126 -16.81 -24.29 -8.30
N LYS A 127 -15.74 -24.11 -9.09
CA LYS A 127 -14.90 -25.20 -9.59
C LYS A 127 -13.81 -25.63 -8.60
N GLY A 128 -13.42 -24.74 -7.69
CA GLY A 128 -12.32 -24.93 -6.76
C GLY A 128 -10.93 -24.65 -7.36
N ASP A 129 -10.87 -24.18 -8.61
CA ASP A 129 -9.63 -23.85 -9.31
C ASP A 129 -9.01 -22.55 -8.77
N LEU A 130 -9.87 -21.63 -8.31
CA LEU A 130 -9.49 -20.36 -7.71
C LEU A 130 -9.75 -20.41 -6.22
N LYS A 131 -8.69 -20.44 -5.42
CA LYS A 131 -8.80 -20.46 -3.96
C LYS A 131 -7.96 -19.35 -3.33
N CYS A 132 -8.55 -18.68 -2.35
CA CYS A 132 -7.97 -17.57 -1.62
C CYS A 132 -8.14 -17.83 -0.12
N HIS A 133 -7.04 -17.83 0.62
CA HIS A 133 -7.02 -18.06 2.06
C HIS A 133 -6.71 -16.74 2.77
N ILE A 134 -7.59 -16.30 3.64
CA ILE A 134 -7.45 -15.06 4.39
C ILE A 134 -7.17 -15.42 5.84
N THR A 135 -5.97 -15.11 6.31
CA THR A 135 -5.59 -15.22 7.73
C THR A 135 -5.95 -13.94 8.46
N ALA A 136 -6.61 -14.05 9.61
CA ALA A 136 -7.14 -12.90 10.33
C ALA A 136 -6.07 -12.05 11.03
N ASN A 137 -5.15 -12.68 11.78
CA ASN A 137 -4.22 -11.97 12.65
C ASN A 137 -2.81 -12.62 12.64
N PRO A 138 -1.79 -11.98 12.06
CA PRO A 138 -1.87 -10.75 11.27
C PRO A 138 -2.66 -10.96 9.97
N PHE A 139 -3.28 -9.90 9.46
CA PHE A 139 -4.00 -9.95 8.19
C PHE A 139 -3.05 -10.37 7.06
N LYS A 140 -3.39 -11.45 6.36
CA LYS A 140 -2.64 -11.97 5.21
C LYS A 140 -3.61 -12.65 4.24
N VAL A 141 -3.31 -12.60 2.94
CA VAL A 141 -4.07 -13.30 1.91
C VAL A 141 -3.16 -14.18 1.08
N ASP A 142 -3.43 -15.48 1.00
CA ASP A 142 -2.69 -16.43 0.17
C ASP A 142 -3.57 -16.87 -1.01
N LEU A 143 -3.05 -16.74 -2.23
CA LEU A 143 -3.67 -17.25 -3.45
C LEU A 143 -3.14 -18.67 -3.68
N VAL A 144 -4.05 -19.62 -3.80
CA VAL A 144 -3.76 -21.05 -3.93
C VAL A 144 -4.25 -21.54 -5.28
N SER A 145 -3.37 -22.24 -6.01
CA SER A 145 -3.67 -22.93 -7.25
C SER A 145 -3.13 -24.35 -7.18
N LYS A 146 -3.94 -25.36 -7.53
CA LYS A 146 -3.56 -26.78 -7.47
C LYS A 146 -2.91 -27.20 -6.13
N GLU A 147 -3.48 -26.73 -5.02
CA GLU A 147 -3.03 -26.99 -3.64
C GLU A 147 -1.72 -26.30 -3.22
N GLU A 148 -1.07 -25.53 -4.10
CA GLU A 148 0.13 -24.77 -3.79
C GLU A 148 -0.16 -23.27 -3.68
N VAL A 149 0.50 -22.59 -2.73
CA VAL A 149 0.42 -21.13 -2.62
C VAL A 149 1.31 -20.52 -3.70
N VAL A 150 0.70 -19.79 -4.65
CA VAL A 150 1.42 -19.16 -5.77
C VAL A 150 1.80 -17.71 -5.48
N MET A 151 1.01 -17.02 -4.65
CA MET A 151 1.24 -15.63 -4.26
C MET A 151 0.69 -15.39 -2.87
N SER A 152 1.43 -14.65 -2.05
CA SER A 152 0.95 -14.14 -0.77
C SER A 152 0.92 -12.63 -0.78
N ILE A 153 -0.16 -12.05 -0.26
CA ILE A 153 -0.36 -10.61 -0.09
C ILE A 153 -0.27 -10.31 1.40
N ASN A 154 0.49 -9.26 1.73
CA ASN A 154 0.77 -8.85 3.10
C ASN A 154 1.48 -9.91 3.97
N SER A 155 2.26 -10.78 3.35
CA SER A 155 3.03 -11.84 4.04
C SER A 155 4.12 -11.29 4.95
N LEU A 156 4.72 -10.16 4.58
CA LEU A 156 5.72 -9.45 5.35
C LEU A 156 5.09 -8.42 6.28
N GLY A 157 3.76 -8.28 6.27
CA GLY A 157 3.04 -7.38 7.15
C GLY A 157 3.23 -5.90 6.81
N GLN A 158 3.49 -5.57 5.55
CA GLN A 158 3.83 -4.22 5.09
C GLN A 158 2.62 -3.42 4.57
N LEU A 159 1.40 -3.93 4.76
CA LEU A 159 0.19 -3.14 4.59
C LEU A 159 0.34 -1.85 5.39
N TYR A 160 0.34 -0.74 4.66
CA TYR A 160 0.43 0.60 5.22
C TYR A 160 -0.68 1.43 4.63
N PHE A 161 -1.48 2.05 5.49
CA PHE A 161 -2.64 2.81 5.05
C PHE A 161 -2.76 4.08 5.90
N GLU A 162 -2.41 5.22 5.33
CA GLU A 162 -2.60 6.52 5.97
C GLU A 162 -4.05 6.96 5.79
N HIS A 163 -4.83 6.92 6.88
CA HIS A 163 -6.21 7.41 6.89
C HIS A 163 -6.27 8.91 6.60
N LEU A 164 -7.36 9.37 5.97
CA LEU A 164 -7.51 10.80 5.68
C LEU A 164 -7.71 11.58 6.99
N GLN A 165 -7.02 12.72 7.10
CA GLN A 165 -7.05 13.55 8.30
C GLN A 165 -7.55 14.96 7.97
N ILE A 166 -8.22 15.59 8.94
CA ILE A 166 -8.53 17.02 8.89
C ILE A 166 -7.26 17.82 9.25
N PRO A 167 -6.88 18.86 8.47
CA PRO A 167 -5.74 19.74 8.77
C PRO A 167 -5.79 20.35 10.18
N LEU A 168 -4.62 20.52 10.80
CA LEU A 168 -4.47 21.02 12.17
C LEU A 168 -5.01 22.45 12.36
N GLU A 169 -4.90 23.32 11.34
CA GLU A 169 -5.44 24.69 11.39
C GLU A 169 -6.96 24.72 11.59
N GLN A 170 -7.67 23.70 11.06
CA GLN A 170 -9.12 23.53 11.25
C GLN A 170 -9.47 22.81 12.57
N ARG A 171 -8.52 22.07 13.17
CA ARG A 171 -8.67 21.49 14.52
C ARG A 171 -8.52 22.55 15.61
N ALA A 172 -7.62 23.51 15.43
CA ALA A 172 -7.42 24.64 16.36
C ALA A 172 -8.66 25.55 16.49
N THR A 173 -9.58 25.52 15.52
CA THR A 173 -10.88 26.22 15.60
C THR A 173 -11.94 25.43 16.39
N ARG A 174 -11.70 24.14 16.69
CA ARG A 174 -12.66 23.25 17.39
C ARG A 174 -12.23 22.91 18.82
N GLU A 175 -10.94 22.94 19.13
CA GLU A 175 -10.43 22.59 20.46
C GLU A 175 -9.47 23.68 20.96
N LYS A 176 -10.02 24.65 21.72
CA LYS A 176 -9.23 25.37 22.71
C LYS A 176 -9.13 24.48 23.94
N GLU A 177 -8.00 23.80 24.11
CA GLU A 177 -7.26 23.66 25.37
C GLU A 177 -6.18 22.56 25.28
N ASN A 178 -4.98 22.91 25.77
CA ASN A 178 -3.88 22.05 26.24
C ASN A 178 -2.78 21.57 25.27
N ALA A 179 -1.75 22.43 25.19
CA ALA A 179 -0.31 22.19 25.45
C ALA A 179 0.56 21.22 24.59
N SER A 180 1.81 21.68 24.38
CA SER A 180 2.99 21.07 23.71
C SER A 180 3.08 21.12 22.17
N ILE A 181 3.22 22.34 21.65
CA ILE A 181 3.30 22.63 20.20
C ILE A 181 4.72 22.42 19.61
N ASP A 182 5.78 22.52 20.42
CA ASP A 182 7.15 22.66 19.88
C ASP A 182 7.81 21.33 19.41
N ALA A 183 7.57 20.22 20.12
CA ALA A 183 8.10 18.90 19.74
C ALA A 183 7.24 18.17 18.69
N SER A 184 5.95 18.48 18.63
CA SER A 184 5.00 17.85 17.70
C SER A 184 5.10 18.45 16.30
N GLN A 185 5.29 19.77 16.16
CA GLN A 185 5.48 20.43 14.87
C GLN A 185 6.78 20.00 14.17
N LYS A 186 7.90 19.93 14.90
CA LYS A 186 9.21 19.56 14.35
C LYS A 186 9.23 18.14 13.77
N ASN A 187 8.55 17.19 14.42
CA ASN A 187 8.39 15.84 13.89
C ASN A 187 7.46 15.78 12.68
N GLN A 188 6.44 16.64 12.58
CA GLN A 188 5.54 16.66 11.42
C GLN A 188 6.18 17.27 10.17
N GLU A 189 7.02 18.29 10.33
CA GLU A 189 7.82 18.88 9.25
C GLU A 189 8.82 17.87 8.68
N ASP A 190 9.53 17.14 9.54
CA ASP A 190 10.48 16.10 9.12
C ASP A 190 9.78 14.95 8.35
N LEU A 191 8.57 14.59 8.79
CA LEU A 191 7.73 13.59 8.15
C LEU A 191 7.01 14.09 6.89
N GLY A 192 7.04 15.40 6.59
CA GLY A 192 6.45 16.01 5.40
C GLY A 192 4.95 15.72 5.24
N LEU A 193 4.20 15.75 6.35
CA LEU A 193 2.78 15.34 6.38
C LEU A 193 1.86 16.31 5.63
N TRP A 194 2.07 17.61 5.81
CA TRP A 194 1.19 18.67 5.31
C TRP A 194 1.87 19.60 4.30
N GLU A 195 3.20 19.70 4.36
CA GLU A 195 4.00 20.47 3.42
C GLU A 195 5.24 19.66 3.03
N GLU A 196 5.69 19.76 1.78
CA GLU A 196 6.99 19.23 1.35
C GLU A 196 7.65 20.17 0.36
N LYS A 197 8.94 20.43 0.58
CA LYS A 197 9.75 21.31 -0.26
C LYS A 197 10.67 20.49 -1.16
N PHE A 198 10.75 20.87 -2.43
CA PHE A 198 11.71 20.30 -3.36
C PHE A 198 12.24 21.37 -4.32
N GLY A 199 13.53 21.68 -4.20
CA GLY A 199 14.11 22.85 -4.85
C GLY A 199 13.38 24.12 -4.41
N LYS A 200 12.85 24.87 -5.38
CA LYS A 200 12.06 26.08 -5.13
C LYS A 200 10.55 25.84 -4.96
N PHE A 201 10.09 24.61 -5.16
CA PHE A 201 8.67 24.27 -5.13
C PHE A 201 8.26 23.83 -3.73
N VAL A 202 7.08 24.29 -3.31
CA VAL A 202 6.44 23.92 -2.04
C VAL A 202 5.11 23.26 -2.38
N ASP A 203 4.97 21.98 -2.04
CA ASP A 203 3.73 21.23 -2.14
C ASP A 203 2.95 21.34 -0.82
N VAL A 204 1.86 22.12 -0.84
CA VAL A 204 0.91 22.22 0.26
C VAL A 204 -0.13 21.12 0.11
N LYS A 205 -0.01 20.07 0.93
CA LYS A 205 -0.85 18.88 0.89
C LYS A 205 -2.17 19.14 1.60
N LEU A 206 -3.16 19.67 0.87
CA LEU A 206 -4.51 19.96 1.40
C LEU A 206 -5.18 18.78 2.13
N ASN A 207 -4.83 17.55 1.74
CA ASN A 207 -5.41 16.33 2.30
C ASN A 207 -4.47 15.62 3.29
N GLY A 208 -3.28 16.19 3.52
CA GLY A 208 -2.25 15.62 4.37
C GLY A 208 -1.74 14.27 3.88
N PRO A 209 -1.29 13.39 4.80
CA PRO A 209 -0.82 12.06 4.48
C PRO A 209 -1.98 11.16 4.01
N ALA A 210 -1.82 10.50 2.88
CA ALA A 210 -2.85 9.62 2.29
C ALA A 210 -2.26 8.43 1.51
N SER A 211 -1.00 8.09 1.72
CA SER A 211 -0.35 7.00 0.98
C SER A 211 -0.86 5.63 1.40
N VAL A 212 -0.76 4.69 0.46
CA VAL A 212 -1.09 3.28 0.65
C VAL A 212 0.09 2.44 0.18
N GLY A 213 0.36 1.33 0.86
CA GLY A 213 1.45 0.40 0.57
C GLY A 213 1.06 -1.03 0.94
N LEU A 214 1.58 -2.01 0.22
CA LEU A 214 1.26 -3.43 0.37
C LEU A 214 2.39 -4.28 -0.21
N ASP A 215 2.78 -5.36 0.48
CA ASP A 215 3.74 -6.34 -0.05
C ASP A 215 3.04 -7.51 -0.76
N PHE A 216 3.75 -8.04 -1.76
CA PHE A 216 3.40 -9.25 -2.49
C PHE A 216 4.63 -10.16 -2.52
N SER A 217 4.45 -11.41 -2.12
CA SER A 217 5.44 -12.48 -2.25
C SER A 217 5.01 -13.43 -3.36
N LEU A 218 5.90 -13.64 -4.33
CA LEU A 218 5.68 -14.52 -5.48
C LEU A 218 6.47 -15.81 -5.26
N HIS A 219 5.77 -16.92 -5.09
CA HIS A 219 6.40 -18.19 -4.70
C HIS A 219 6.83 -18.96 -5.95
N GLY A 220 8.09 -19.43 -5.95
CA GLY A 220 8.66 -20.18 -7.08
C GLY A 220 9.08 -19.31 -8.28
N PHE A 221 9.09 -17.97 -8.14
CA PHE A 221 9.53 -17.05 -9.19
C PHE A 221 10.84 -16.37 -8.82
N GLU A 222 11.83 -16.45 -9.72
CA GLU A 222 13.15 -15.81 -9.54
C GLU A 222 13.34 -14.56 -10.40
N HIS A 223 12.50 -14.38 -11.43
CA HIS A 223 12.63 -13.32 -12.42
C HIS A 223 11.34 -12.51 -12.53
N LEU A 224 11.46 -11.19 -12.44
CA LEU A 224 10.35 -10.25 -12.63
C LEU A 224 10.66 -9.29 -13.78
N TYR A 225 9.60 -8.87 -14.46
CA TYR A 225 9.64 -8.03 -15.66
C TYR A 225 8.49 -7.02 -15.60
N GLY A 226 8.60 -5.91 -16.32
CA GLY A 226 7.52 -4.93 -16.46
C GLY A 226 7.82 -3.60 -15.78
N ILE A 227 6.77 -3.00 -15.18
CA ILE A 227 6.78 -1.62 -14.62
C ILE A 227 7.54 -0.60 -15.49
N PRO A 228 7.27 -0.51 -16.81
CA PRO A 228 7.89 0.52 -17.64
C PRO A 228 7.40 1.92 -17.21
N GLN A 229 8.16 2.99 -17.45
CA GLN A 229 9.36 3.07 -18.29
C GLN A 229 10.63 3.29 -17.46
N HIS A 230 11.63 2.43 -17.67
CA HIS A 230 12.96 2.55 -17.08
C HIS A 230 14.01 2.23 -18.14
N ALA A 231 15.10 3.00 -18.18
CA ALA A 231 16.27 2.72 -19.01
C ALA A 231 17.18 1.69 -18.31
N GLU A 232 16.64 0.49 -18.10
CA GLU A 232 17.30 -0.58 -17.35
C GLU A 232 17.17 -1.93 -18.09
N SER A 233 17.80 -2.98 -17.55
CA SER A 233 17.68 -4.35 -18.06
C SER A 233 16.22 -4.80 -18.12
N HIS A 234 15.92 -5.68 -19.08
CA HIS A 234 14.58 -6.26 -19.21
C HIS A 234 14.13 -6.97 -17.92
N GLN A 235 15.02 -7.79 -17.34
CA GLN A 235 14.83 -8.34 -16.01
C GLN A 235 15.01 -7.24 -14.96
N LEU A 236 14.02 -7.08 -14.08
CA LEU A 236 14.06 -6.13 -12.98
C LEU A 236 15.14 -6.53 -11.96
N LYS A 237 15.90 -5.54 -11.50
CA LYS A 237 16.91 -5.70 -10.45
C LYS A 237 16.27 -5.60 -9.06
N ASN A 238 16.92 -6.20 -8.07
CA ASN A 238 16.54 -6.05 -6.67
C ASN A 238 16.83 -4.61 -6.19
N THR A 239 15.90 -4.00 -5.47
CA THR A 239 15.95 -2.58 -5.07
C THR A 239 16.24 -2.33 -3.59
N GLY A 240 16.26 -3.35 -2.72
CA GLY A 240 16.57 -3.19 -1.28
C GLY A 240 15.66 -2.23 -0.51
#